data_AF-A0A015X9X0-F1
#
_entry.id   AF-A0A015X9X0-F1
#
_cell.length_a   1.000
_cell.length_b   1.000
_cell.length_c   1.000
_cell.angle_alpha   90.00
_cell.angle_beta   90.00
_cell.angle_gamma   90.00
#
_symmetry.space_group_name_H-M   'P 1'
#
loop_
_entity.id
_entity.type
_entity.pdbx_description
1 polymer ?
#
loop_
_entity_poly.entity_id
_entity_poly.type
_entity_poly.pdbx_seq_one_letter_code
_entity_poly.pdbx_strand_id
1 'polypeptide(L)'
;MNINDFNNRIARCESFLIASDGQFLGKLSLNRYDIDSISYEYGLYGSIYSATSFKNQYSTYGSPYSSLSPYNPYTSTPPTIYLRGQRVGFLSKNKYLFGSIDPDSINTWMQNNGLYY
;
A
#
# COMPACT_ATOMS: atom_id res chain seq x y z
N MET A 1 -0.61 4.80 -12.36
CA MET A 1 -0.74 3.49 -13.04
C MET A 1 -1.73 3.62 -14.19
N ASN A 2 -1.52 2.97 -15.34
CA ASN A 2 -2.50 2.98 -16.44
C ASN A 2 -3.66 2.02 -16.12
N ILE A 3 -4.88 2.33 -16.58
CA ILE A 3 -6.09 1.51 -16.41
C ILE A 3 -5.90 0.05 -16.85
N ASN A 4 -5.12 -0.19 -17.91
CA ASN A 4 -4.84 -1.53 -18.40
C ASN A 4 -4.01 -2.36 -17.41
N ASP A 5 -2.97 -1.74 -16.82
CA ASP A 5 -2.16 -2.41 -15.80
C ASP A 5 -3.02 -2.71 -14.57
N PHE A 6 -3.87 -1.77 -14.15
CA PHE A 6 -4.80 -1.98 -13.03
C PHE A 6 -5.69 -3.19 -13.26
N ASN A 7 -6.40 -3.22 -14.40
CA ASN A 7 -7.29 -4.32 -14.76
C ASN A 7 -6.55 -5.65 -14.86
N ASN A 8 -5.33 -5.66 -15.40
CA ASN A 8 -4.51 -6.87 -15.47
C ASN A 8 -4.17 -7.42 -14.08
N ARG A 9 -3.80 -6.56 -13.11
CA ARG A 9 -3.52 -7.01 -11.75
C ARG A 9 -4.75 -7.55 -11.03
N ILE A 10 -5.90 -6.91 -11.23
CA ILE A 10 -7.19 -7.40 -10.73
C ILE A 10 -7.50 -8.78 -11.33
N ALA A 11 -7.38 -8.93 -12.65
CA ALA A 11 -7.64 -10.19 -13.35
C ALA A 11 -6.68 -11.33 -12.95
N ARG A 12 -5.43 -10.98 -12.59
CA ARG A 12 -4.43 -11.93 -12.07
C ARG A 12 -4.61 -12.26 -10.59
N CYS A 13 -5.64 -11.72 -9.94
CA CYS A 13 -5.88 -11.85 -8.52
C CYS A 13 -4.64 -11.43 -7.70
N GLU A 14 -3.96 -10.36 -8.11
CA GLU A 14 -2.83 -9.82 -7.37
C GLU A 14 -3.30 -9.07 -6.12
N SER A 15 -2.43 -9.02 -5.10
CA SER A 15 -2.65 -8.21 -3.89
C SER A 15 -1.67 -7.05 -3.90
N PHE A 16 -2.18 -5.82 -3.77
CA PHE A 16 -1.36 -4.61 -3.96
C PHE A 16 -1.99 -3.37 -3.32
N LEU A 17 -1.20 -2.30 -3.24
CA LEU A 17 -1.60 -0.98 -2.78
C LEU A 17 -1.69 0.01 -3.94
N ILE A 18 -2.73 0.85 -3.92
CA ILE A 18 -2.88 1.99 -4.83
C ILE A 18 -3.22 3.24 -4.03
N ALA A 19 -2.49 4.33 -4.28
CA ALA A 19 -2.83 5.65 -3.76
C ALA A 19 -4.10 6.21 -4.42
N SER A 20 -4.75 7.18 -3.78
CA SER A 20 -6.00 7.78 -4.30
C SER A 20 -5.83 8.49 -5.65
N ASP A 21 -4.61 8.86 -6.04
CA ASP A 21 -4.25 9.44 -7.34
C ASP A 21 -3.99 8.38 -8.43
N GLY A 22 -4.14 7.10 -8.10
CA GLY A 22 -3.86 5.98 -9.00
C GLY A 22 -2.39 5.59 -9.08
N GLN A 23 -1.51 6.12 -8.22
CA GLN A 23 -0.14 5.64 -8.12
C GLN A 23 -0.10 4.24 -7.50
N PHE A 24 0.64 3.33 -8.12
CA PHE A 24 0.91 2.01 -7.56
C PHE A 24 1.96 2.13 -6.44
N LEU A 25 1.66 1.58 -5.28
CA LEU A 25 2.52 1.68 -4.08
C LEU A 25 3.15 0.34 -3.69
N GLY A 26 3.06 -0.68 -4.54
CA GLY A 26 3.70 -1.99 -4.34
C GLY A 26 2.73 -3.15 -4.18
N LYS A 27 3.25 -4.35 -4.37
CA LYS A 27 2.56 -5.61 -4.08
C LYS A 27 2.54 -5.87 -2.59
N LEU A 28 1.40 -6.36 -2.11
CA LEU A 28 1.25 -6.92 -0.78
C LEU A 28 1.88 -8.32 -0.79
N SER A 29 3.18 -8.36 -0.58
CA SER A 29 3.99 -9.57 -0.53
C SER A 29 4.96 -9.46 0.63
N LEU A 30 5.17 -10.57 1.34
CA LEU A 30 6.21 -10.63 2.38
C LEU A 30 7.58 -10.98 1.80
N ASN A 31 7.63 -11.42 0.54
CA ASN A 31 8.86 -11.77 -0.14
C ASN A 31 9.79 -10.56 -0.22
N ARG A 32 10.98 -10.66 0.39
CA ARG A 32 11.98 -9.59 0.43
C ARG A 32 12.87 -9.56 -0.81
N TYR A 33 12.62 -10.41 -1.79
CA TYR A 33 13.36 -10.47 -3.05
C TYR A 33 12.49 -10.11 -4.26
N ASP A 34 11.17 -9.94 -4.08
CA ASP A 34 10.30 -9.40 -5.13
C ASP A 34 10.50 -7.89 -5.23
N ILE A 35 10.92 -7.41 -6.40
CA ILE A 35 11.21 -6.01 -6.68
C ILE A 35 10.01 -5.09 -6.46
N ASP A 36 8.79 -5.61 -6.63
CA ASP A 36 7.55 -4.86 -6.45
C ASP A 36 7.02 -4.93 -5.01
N SER A 37 7.63 -5.74 -4.14
CA SER A 37 7.13 -6.01 -2.78
C SER A 37 7.29 -4.82 -1.85
N ILE A 38 6.26 -4.52 -1.07
CA ILE A 38 6.34 -3.54 0.01
C ILE A 38 7.23 -3.99 1.18
N SER A 39 7.56 -5.29 1.25
CA SER A 39 8.47 -5.85 2.25
C SER A 39 9.92 -5.85 1.79
N TYR A 40 10.21 -5.50 0.53
CA TYR A 40 11.58 -5.34 0.05
C TYR A 40 12.12 -3.93 0.37
N GLU A 41 12.94 -3.82 1.41
CA GLU A 41 13.45 -2.56 1.96
C GLU A 41 14.42 -1.81 1.04
N TYR A 42 14.97 -2.48 0.03
CA TYR A 42 15.83 -1.87 -0.99
C TYR A 42 15.07 -1.60 -2.30
N GLY A 43 13.78 -1.98 -2.37
CA GLY A 43 12.93 -1.80 -3.53
C GLY A 43 12.22 -0.44 -3.56
N LEU A 44 11.62 -0.12 -4.72
CA LEU A 44 10.92 1.16 -4.93
C LEU A 44 9.70 1.34 -4.02
N TYR A 45 9.10 0.27 -3.51
CA TYR A 45 7.84 0.32 -2.78
C TYR A 45 7.96 0.00 -1.29
N GLY A 46 9.04 -0.68 -0.90
CA GLY A 46 9.33 -1.00 0.49
C GLY A 46 10.42 -0.15 1.13
N SER A 47 11.20 0.60 0.34
CA SER A 47 12.32 1.38 0.87
C SER A 47 11.87 2.65 1.59
N ILE A 48 12.51 2.96 2.71
CA ILE A 48 12.32 4.23 3.44
C ILE A 48 12.91 5.45 2.71
N TYR A 49 13.65 5.23 1.61
CA TYR A 49 14.26 6.29 0.82
C TYR A 49 13.56 6.53 -0.53
N SER A 50 12.63 5.65 -0.93
CA SER A 50 11.96 5.77 -2.22
C SER A 50 10.81 6.77 -2.21
N ALA A 51 10.64 7.53 -3.29
CA ALA A 51 9.56 8.51 -3.44
C ALA A 51 8.17 7.85 -3.61
N THR A 52 8.11 6.58 -4.00
CA THR A 52 6.85 5.82 -4.21
C THR A 52 6.51 4.89 -3.05
N SER A 53 7.31 4.89 -1.99
CA SER A 53 7.11 4.03 -0.83
C SER A 53 6.36 4.77 0.27
N PHE A 54 5.27 4.17 0.76
CA PHE A 54 4.53 4.73 1.88
C PHE A 54 5.33 4.72 3.20
N LYS A 55 6.44 3.98 3.25
CA LYS A 55 7.34 3.94 4.42
C LYS A 55 8.34 5.10 4.44
N ASN A 56 8.48 5.84 3.34
CA ASN A 56 9.33 7.02 3.29
C ASN A 56 8.57 8.24 3.81
N GLN A 57 8.89 8.69 5.04
CA GLN A 57 8.29 9.86 5.69
C GLN A 57 8.49 11.19 4.95
N TYR A 58 9.43 11.25 4.00
CA TYR A 58 9.68 12.44 3.18
C TYR A 58 9.00 12.37 1.81
N SER A 59 8.36 11.24 1.48
CA SER A 59 7.62 11.07 0.23
C SER A 59 6.19 11.57 0.32
N THR A 60 5.56 11.84 -0.83
CA THR A 60 4.12 12.13 -0.91
C THR A 60 3.25 10.99 -0.34
N TYR A 61 3.72 9.75 -0.39
CA TYR A 61 2.92 8.58 0.03
C TYR A 61 3.20 8.12 1.46
N GLY A 62 4.23 8.66 2.12
CA GLY A 62 4.56 8.31 3.51
C GLY A 62 4.62 9.49 4.47
N SER A 63 4.65 10.73 3.96
CA SER A 63 4.69 11.92 4.81
C SER A 63 3.42 12.07 5.65
N PRO A 64 3.52 12.35 6.97
CA PRO A 64 2.35 12.57 7.82
C PRO A 64 1.55 13.83 7.45
N TYR A 65 2.09 14.69 6.59
CA TYR A 65 1.43 15.92 6.14
C TYR A 65 0.72 15.78 4.78
N SER A 66 1.00 14.70 4.05
CA SER A 66 0.39 14.49 2.73
C SER A 66 -1.01 13.93 2.85
N SER A 67 -1.95 14.40 2.02
CA SER A 67 -3.29 13.80 1.94
C SER A 67 -3.26 12.39 1.37
N LEU A 68 -2.27 12.01 0.57
CA LEU A 68 -2.17 10.68 -0.04
C LEU A 68 -1.48 9.64 0.86
N SER A 69 -0.99 10.08 2.03
CA SER A 69 -0.24 9.23 2.93
C SER A 69 -1.16 8.50 3.92
N PRO A 70 -0.93 7.20 4.17
CA PRO A 70 -1.63 6.47 5.21
C PRO A 70 -1.24 6.97 6.61
N TYR A 71 -0.10 7.67 6.75
CA TYR A 71 0.40 8.18 8.03
C TYR A 71 -0.19 9.53 8.43
N ASN A 72 -0.92 10.20 7.55
CA ASN A 72 -1.63 11.43 7.90
C ASN A 72 -2.93 11.10 8.65
N PRO A 73 -3.06 11.47 9.95
CA PRO A 73 -4.25 11.15 10.74
C PRO A 73 -5.52 11.89 10.28
N TYR A 74 -5.39 12.88 9.40
CA TYR A 74 -6.49 13.69 8.85
C TYR A 74 -6.72 13.43 7.35
N THR A 75 -6.09 12.42 6.76
CA THR A 75 -6.30 12.10 5.34
C THR A 75 -7.76 11.72 5.07
N SER A 76 -8.31 12.24 3.96
CA SER A 76 -9.56 11.76 3.36
C SER A 76 -9.35 10.96 2.09
N THR A 77 -8.09 10.82 1.65
CA THR A 77 -7.68 10.15 0.39
C THR A 77 -6.55 9.14 0.63
N PRO A 78 -6.69 8.23 1.62
CA PRO A 78 -5.64 7.26 1.89
C PRO A 78 -5.47 6.25 0.75
N PRO A 79 -4.35 5.51 0.73
CA PRO A 79 -4.20 4.37 -0.15
C PRO A 79 -5.28 3.30 0.07
N THR A 80 -5.69 2.66 -1.02
CA THR A 80 -6.62 1.54 -1.05
C THR A 80 -5.86 0.22 -1.13
N ILE A 81 -6.36 -0.76 -0.39
CA ILE A 81 -5.81 -2.11 -0.32
C ILE A 81 -6.64 -3.02 -1.24
N TYR A 82 -5.96 -3.69 -2.15
CA TYR A 82 -6.53 -4.75 -2.97
C TYR A 82 -5.94 -6.09 -2.52
N LEU A 83 -6.81 -7.03 -2.15
CA LEU A 83 -6.45 -8.40 -1.81
C LEU A 83 -7.03 -9.32 -2.87
N ARG A 84 -6.17 -10.06 -3.56
CA ARG A 84 -6.57 -11.02 -4.61
C ARG A 84 -7.52 -10.40 -5.65
N GLY A 85 -7.20 -9.18 -6.08
CA GLY A 85 -8.02 -8.41 -7.02
C GLY A 85 -9.29 -7.77 -6.43
N GLN A 86 -9.58 -7.95 -5.14
CA GLN A 86 -10.76 -7.35 -4.50
C GLN A 86 -10.36 -6.18 -3.59
N ARG A 87 -11.09 -5.07 -3.67
CA ARG A 87 -10.91 -3.95 -2.75
C ARG A 87 -11.38 -4.36 -1.35
N VAL A 88 -10.48 -4.36 -0.37
CA VAL A 88 -10.79 -4.77 1.01
C VAL A 88 -10.90 -3.61 1.98
N GLY A 89 -10.29 -2.46 1.69
CA GLY A 89 -10.33 -1.31 2.59
C GLY A 89 -9.27 -0.27 2.26
N PHE A 90 -9.00 0.58 3.24
CA PHE A 90 -7.99 1.62 3.17
C PHE A 90 -6.82 1.32 4.09
N LEU A 91 -5.63 1.80 3.73
CA LEU A 91 -4.46 1.85 4.60
C LEU A 91 -4.42 3.24 5.23
N SER A 92 -4.70 3.39 6.53
CA SER A 92 -4.74 4.72 7.14
C SER A 92 -4.62 4.69 8.66
N LYS A 93 -3.92 5.70 9.21
CA LYS A 93 -3.95 6.06 10.63
C LYS A 93 -5.14 6.95 11.01
N ASN A 94 -5.90 7.45 10.03
CA ASN A 94 -7.11 8.20 10.32
C ASN A 94 -8.19 7.27 10.91
N LYS A 95 -8.43 7.41 12.22
CA LYS A 95 -9.39 6.60 12.98
C LYS A 95 -10.85 6.83 12.60
N TYR A 96 -11.15 7.93 11.90
CA TYR A 96 -12.49 8.22 11.41
C TYR A 96 -12.84 7.46 10.13
N LEU A 97 -11.85 6.86 9.46
CA LEU A 97 -12.08 6.00 8.30
C LEU A 97 -12.37 4.57 8.77
N PHE A 98 -13.64 4.21 8.78
CA PHE A 98 -14.10 2.90 9.23
C PHE A 98 -13.53 1.76 8.36
N GLY A 99 -13.06 0.69 9.00
CA GLY A 99 -12.48 -0.48 8.31
C GLY A 99 -11.08 -0.24 7.74
N SER A 100 -10.40 0.83 8.14
CA SER A 100 -8.99 1.06 7.76
C SER A 100 -8.06 0.11 8.48
N ILE A 101 -7.01 -0.31 7.78
CA ILE A 101 -5.90 -1.08 8.33
C ILE A 101 -4.78 -0.10 8.67
N ASP A 102 -4.26 -0.21 9.89
CA ASP A 102 -3.14 0.61 10.32
C ASP A 102 -1.88 0.25 9.50
N PRO A 103 -1.18 1.23 8.89
CA PRO A 103 0.03 0.98 8.12
C PRO A 103 1.14 0.26 8.90
N ASP A 104 1.22 0.42 10.23
CA ASP A 104 2.22 -0.27 11.05
C ASP A 104 1.85 -1.75 11.28
N SER A 105 0.57 -2.09 11.13
CA SER A 105 0.06 -3.46 11.28
C SER A 105 -0.06 -4.22 9.95
N ILE A 106 0.34 -3.61 8.82
CA ILE A 106 0.10 -4.18 7.49
C ILE A 106 0.79 -5.53 7.29
N ASN A 107 1.98 -5.73 7.86
CA ASN A 107 2.69 -7.01 7.76
C ASN A 107 1.92 -8.14 8.45
N THR A 108 1.43 -7.89 9.67
CA THR A 108 0.60 -8.85 10.42
C THR A 108 -0.71 -9.11 9.69
N TRP A 109 -1.32 -8.06 9.13
CA TRP A 109 -2.53 -8.19 8.32
C TRP A 109 -2.29 -9.06 7.08
N MET A 110 -1.17 -8.90 6.38
CA MET A 110 -0.80 -9.75 5.23
C MET A 110 -0.68 -11.23 5.63
N GLN A 111 0.01 -11.51 6.74
CA GLN A 111 0.15 -12.87 7.28
C GLN A 111 -1.22 -13.50 7.62
N ASN A 112 -2.09 -12.76 8.28
CA ASN A 112 -3.44 -13.22 8.63
C ASN A 112 -4.32 -13.49 7.39
N ASN A 113 -4.02 -12.86 6.26
CA ASN A 113 -4.72 -13.06 4.99
C ASN A 113 -4.06 -14.13 4.09
N GLY A 114 -3.11 -14.89 4.63
CA GLY A 114 -2.42 -15.97 3.94
C GLY A 114 -1.49 -15.51 2.82
N LEU A 115 -0.97 -14.28 2.91
CA LEU A 115 0.11 -13.80 2.06
C LEU A 115 1.43 -14.17 2.75
N TYR A 116 2.10 -15.19 2.23
CA TYR A 116 3.40 -15.68 2.73
C TYR A 116 4.55 -15.28 1.79
N TYR A 117 5.77 -15.67 2.14
CA TYR A 117 7.00 -15.39 1.37
C TYR A 117 7.03 -16.10 0.01
#